data_AF-A0A8T0TXU7-F1
#
_entry.id   AF-A0A8T0TXU7-F1
#
_cell.length_a   1.000
_cell.length_b   1.000
_cell.length_c   1.000
_cell.angle_alpha   90.00
_cell.angle_beta   90.00
_cell.angle_gamma   90.00
#
_symmetry.space_group_name_H-M   'P 1'
#
loop_
_entity.id
_entity.type
_entity.pdbx_description
1 polymer ?
#
loop_
_entity_poly.entity_id
_entity_poly.type
_entity_poly.pdbx_seq_one_letter_code
_entity_poly.pdbx_strand_id
1 'polypeptide(L)'
;MLQLGIEPSIVTYNTLLDSFLKEGREDKAAMVLKEMETRGTCCLPNDVTYNVVISWLTRKGDLGEAVELVDWMRQSKKASSFTYNPLITGLFARGFLKKVEALQLVMENEGIMPSVVTYNSVIHGLLQSGQIEAAQLKFVEMRAMGLLPDVITYNSLLNGYCKAGNLKEALWLLGDLRRAGLAPTILTYNTVIDGYSRIGDLEEARKLKEEMLEQGCLPDVCTYTILMNGSHKVRNLAMAREFFDEMLSKGLQPDCFAYNTRIRAELALGAASKAFQLREVMMLEGISSDTVTYNILIDGLCKTGNLKDAEDLLMKMVSDGLQPDCITYTCLIHAHCERGRLREARKYFNKLISGHVPPTAVTYTVLIHAYCRNGNLYSAYGWFQKMLEKGVEPNEITYNVLIHALYRMGRTWLAYHHFYEMLERGLAPNKYTYTLLIDGNCKEGSWEDAMGLYFEMHQNGVHPDYCTHNALFKGFDEGHMHHAIEYLENVVLHE
;
A
#
# COMPACT_ATOMS: atom_id res chain seq x y z
N MET A 1 -35.13 27.46 -10.93
CA MET A 1 -36.06 26.53 -11.61
C MET A 1 -37.49 27.04 -11.58
N LEU A 2 -38.09 27.26 -10.39
CA LEU A 2 -39.48 27.73 -10.27
C LEU A 2 -39.71 29.13 -10.86
N GLN A 3 -38.77 30.06 -10.67
CA GLN A 3 -38.80 31.39 -11.31
C GLN A 3 -38.67 31.34 -12.84
N LEU A 4 -38.25 30.20 -13.40
CA LEU A 4 -38.13 29.96 -14.83
C LEU A 4 -39.28 29.08 -15.37
N GLY A 5 -40.30 28.78 -14.55
CA GLY A 5 -41.45 27.96 -14.96
C GLY A 5 -41.16 26.46 -15.12
N ILE A 6 -40.00 25.97 -14.66
CA ILE A 6 -39.63 24.55 -14.73
C ILE A 6 -40.10 23.84 -13.47
N GLU A 7 -41.02 22.88 -13.62
CA GLU A 7 -41.45 22.01 -12.52
C GLU A 7 -40.35 20.98 -12.18
N PRO A 8 -39.83 20.96 -10.95
CA PRO A 8 -38.82 19.99 -10.54
C PRO A 8 -39.41 18.58 -10.44
N SER A 9 -38.67 17.61 -10.97
CA SER A 9 -39.02 16.18 -10.87
C SER A 9 -38.48 15.55 -9.59
N ILE A 10 -38.94 14.33 -9.25
CA ILE A 10 -38.36 13.54 -8.16
C ILE A 10 -36.85 13.33 -8.31
N VAL A 11 -36.34 13.19 -9.54
CA VAL A 11 -34.90 13.07 -9.83
C VAL A 11 -34.17 14.38 -9.53
N THR A 12 -34.79 15.52 -9.85
CA THR A 12 -34.25 16.84 -9.54
C THR A 12 -34.11 17.03 -8.03
N TYR A 13 -35.13 16.64 -7.26
CA TYR A 13 -35.08 16.69 -5.81
C TYR A 13 -34.06 15.72 -5.21
N ASN A 14 -33.97 14.48 -5.68
CA ASN A 14 -32.97 13.52 -5.21
C ASN A 14 -31.53 14.00 -5.48
N THR A 15 -31.30 14.66 -6.62
CA THR A 15 -29.99 15.24 -6.96
C THR A 15 -29.64 16.43 -6.07
N LEU A 16 -30.61 17.32 -5.80
CA LEU A 16 -30.42 18.44 -4.88
C LEU A 16 -30.18 17.95 -3.44
N LEU A 17 -30.92 16.93 -3.02
CA LEU A 17 -30.76 16.28 -1.72
C LEU A 17 -29.34 15.71 -1.56
N ASP A 18 -28.87 14.92 -2.53
CA ASP A 18 -27.52 14.35 -2.53
C ASP A 18 -26.44 15.45 -2.50
N SER A 19 -26.62 16.54 -3.25
CA SER A 19 -25.70 17.68 -3.23
C SER A 19 -25.64 18.36 -1.87
N PHE A 20 -26.78 18.68 -1.25
CA PHE A 20 -26.80 19.35 0.05
C PHE A 20 -26.24 18.47 1.16
N LEU A 21 -26.53 17.17 1.12
CA LEU A 21 -25.99 16.20 2.07
C LEU A 21 -24.47 16.04 1.93
N LYS A 22 -23.92 16.01 0.70
CA LYS A 22 -22.47 16.01 0.46
C LYS A 22 -21.78 17.29 0.94
N GLU A 23 -22.46 18.44 0.89
CA GLU A 23 -21.98 19.72 1.45
C GLU A 23 -22.14 19.82 2.98
N GLY A 24 -22.74 18.83 3.64
CA GLY A 24 -23.00 18.85 5.09
C GLY A 24 -24.12 19.83 5.51
N ARG A 25 -25.00 20.22 4.58
CA ARG A 25 -26.09 21.17 4.82
C ARG A 25 -27.40 20.46 5.16
N GLU A 26 -27.46 19.90 6.37
CA GLU A 26 -28.57 19.08 6.86
C GLU A 26 -29.91 19.83 6.87
N ASP A 27 -29.92 21.09 7.31
CA ASP A 27 -31.14 21.91 7.36
C ASP A 27 -31.78 22.06 5.97
N LYS A 28 -30.96 22.25 4.92
CA LYS A 28 -31.43 22.38 3.55
C LYS A 28 -31.93 21.05 2.99
N ALA A 29 -31.27 19.95 3.35
CA ALA A 29 -31.72 18.61 2.98
C ALA A 29 -33.09 18.28 3.61
N ALA A 30 -33.30 18.61 4.88
CA ALA A 30 -34.58 18.45 5.57
C ALA A 30 -35.68 19.34 4.97
N MET A 31 -35.35 20.58 4.59
CA MET A 31 -36.28 21.46 3.87
C MET A 31 -36.70 20.87 2.52
N VAL A 32 -35.76 20.29 1.77
CA VAL A 32 -36.05 19.61 0.49
C VAL A 32 -36.99 18.43 0.69
N LEU A 33 -36.74 17.56 1.68
CA LEU A 33 -37.63 16.43 1.99
C LEU A 33 -39.04 16.89 2.37
N LYS A 34 -39.15 17.92 3.22
CA LYS A 34 -40.44 18.49 3.60
C LYS A 34 -41.16 19.13 2.40
N GLU A 35 -40.43 19.79 1.50
CA GLU A 35 -40.97 20.35 0.27
C GLU A 35 -41.54 19.24 -0.63
N MET A 36 -40.81 18.11 -0.78
CA MET A 36 -41.28 16.93 -1.52
C MET A 36 -42.59 16.36 -0.95
N GLU A 37 -42.75 16.31 0.38
CA GLU A 37 -43.98 15.82 1.02
C GLU A 37 -45.18 16.76 0.84
N THR A 38 -44.94 18.08 0.79
CA THR A 38 -46.01 19.08 0.65
C THR A 38 -46.50 19.27 -0.78
N ARG A 39 -45.70 18.94 -1.80
CA ARG A 39 -46.03 19.13 -3.21
C ARG A 39 -46.67 17.91 -3.87
N GLY A 40 -47.87 17.53 -3.44
CA GLY A 40 -48.80 16.68 -4.20
C GLY A 40 -48.25 15.32 -4.71
N THR A 41 -49.04 14.63 -5.54
CA THR A 41 -48.82 13.21 -5.90
C THR A 41 -47.66 12.94 -6.87
N CYS A 42 -47.08 13.95 -7.52
CA CYS A 42 -46.05 13.75 -8.55
C CYS A 42 -44.60 13.68 -8.03
N CYS A 43 -44.33 14.12 -6.79
CA CYS A 43 -42.97 14.29 -6.26
C CYS A 43 -42.76 13.69 -4.86
N LEU A 44 -43.60 12.73 -4.44
CA LEU A 44 -43.48 12.09 -3.12
C LEU A 44 -42.13 11.36 -2.95
N PRO A 45 -41.50 11.43 -1.76
CA PRO A 45 -40.30 10.66 -1.45
C PRO A 45 -40.51 9.15 -1.70
N ASN A 46 -39.60 8.56 -2.47
CA ASN A 46 -39.60 7.13 -2.79
C ASN A 46 -38.36 6.44 -2.20
N ASP A 47 -38.22 5.15 -2.50
CA ASP A 47 -37.07 4.34 -2.11
C ASP A 47 -35.73 4.99 -2.52
N VAL A 48 -35.64 5.54 -3.73
CA VAL A 48 -34.43 6.26 -4.20
C VAL A 48 -34.13 7.49 -3.34
N THR A 49 -35.15 8.26 -2.93
CA THR A 49 -34.97 9.44 -2.06
C THR A 49 -34.37 9.06 -0.72
N TYR A 50 -34.93 8.04 -0.06
CA TYR A 50 -34.42 7.60 1.24
C TYR A 50 -33.07 6.88 1.13
N ASN A 51 -32.77 6.21 0.01
CA ASN A 51 -31.44 5.62 -0.22
C ASN A 51 -30.32 6.68 -0.22
N VAL A 52 -30.58 7.88 -0.74
CA VAL A 52 -29.64 9.01 -0.68
C VAL A 52 -29.37 9.40 0.78
N VAL A 53 -30.42 9.48 1.61
CA VAL A 53 -30.31 9.80 3.04
C VAL A 53 -29.57 8.70 3.80
N ILE A 54 -29.92 7.43 3.59
CA ILE A 54 -29.24 6.28 4.23
C ILE A 54 -27.77 6.23 3.82
N SER A 55 -27.45 6.44 2.54
CA SER A 55 -26.07 6.49 2.04
C SER A 55 -25.26 7.62 2.67
N TRP A 56 -25.89 8.77 2.93
CA TRP A 56 -25.25 9.87 3.64
C TRP A 56 -25.06 9.58 5.13
N LEU A 57 -26.11 9.12 5.84
CA LEU A 57 -26.04 8.75 7.27
C LEU A 57 -24.97 7.70 7.52
N THR A 58 -24.92 6.68 6.65
CA THR A 58 -23.88 5.65 6.70
C THR A 58 -22.49 6.21 6.40
N ARG A 59 -22.31 7.20 5.52
CA ARG A 59 -20.99 7.85 5.35
C ARG A 59 -20.60 8.66 6.59
N LYS A 60 -21.53 9.44 7.14
CA LYS A 60 -21.33 10.26 8.34
C LYS A 60 -21.00 9.42 9.58
N GLY A 61 -21.59 8.24 9.72
CA GLY A 61 -21.36 7.31 10.83
C GLY A 61 -22.54 7.12 11.76
N ASP A 62 -23.66 7.80 11.48
CA ASP A 62 -24.90 7.73 12.24
C ASP A 62 -25.69 6.48 11.83
N LEU A 63 -25.10 5.31 12.09
CA LEU A 63 -25.69 4.01 11.75
C LEU A 63 -27.01 3.74 12.49
N GLY A 64 -27.22 4.33 13.67
CA GLY A 64 -28.46 4.20 14.43
C GLY A 64 -29.65 4.80 13.66
N GLU A 65 -29.53 6.06 13.25
CA GLU A 65 -30.54 6.75 12.44
C GLU A 65 -30.75 6.06 11.08
N ALA A 66 -29.67 5.53 10.48
CA ALA A 66 -29.77 4.79 9.22
C ALA A 66 -30.60 3.50 9.38
N VAL A 67 -30.44 2.77 10.49
CA VAL A 67 -31.23 1.57 10.79
C VAL A 67 -32.68 1.93 11.08
N GLU A 68 -32.92 2.96 11.90
CA GLU A 68 -34.28 3.43 12.21
C GLU A 68 -35.04 3.87 10.95
N LEU A 69 -34.37 4.55 10.02
CA LEU A 69 -34.96 4.95 8.76
C LEU A 69 -35.33 3.73 7.88
N VAL A 70 -34.47 2.71 7.84
CA VAL A 70 -34.78 1.45 7.14
C VAL A 70 -35.95 0.72 7.82
N ASP A 71 -35.99 0.66 9.16
CA ASP A 71 -37.09 0.07 9.92
C ASP A 71 -38.42 0.80 9.72
N TRP A 72 -38.39 2.13 9.59
CA TRP A 72 -39.58 2.92 9.24
C TRP A 72 -40.05 2.66 7.80
N MET A 73 -39.12 2.60 6.84
CA MET A 73 -39.44 2.24 5.46
C MET A 73 -40.00 0.83 5.33
N ARG A 74 -39.47 -0.08 6.16
CA ARG A 74 -39.94 -1.45 6.31
C ARG A 74 -41.39 -1.49 6.82
N GLN A 75 -41.68 -0.82 7.94
CA GLN A 75 -43.04 -0.76 8.51
C GLN A 75 -44.06 -0.13 7.55
N SER A 76 -43.62 0.85 6.74
CA SER A 76 -44.47 1.50 5.73
C SER A 76 -44.63 0.72 4.42
N LYS A 77 -44.08 -0.51 4.32
CA LYS A 77 -44.06 -1.34 3.10
C LYS A 77 -43.48 -0.63 1.87
N LYS A 78 -42.53 0.29 2.08
CA LYS A 78 -41.81 1.02 1.03
C LYS A 78 -40.39 0.49 0.80
N ALA A 79 -39.98 -0.53 1.54
CA ALA A 79 -38.65 -1.11 1.41
C ALA A 79 -38.53 -2.00 0.16
N SER A 80 -37.44 -1.80 -0.58
CA SER A 80 -37.01 -2.66 -1.70
C SER A 80 -35.61 -3.20 -1.42
N SER A 81 -35.10 -4.10 -2.26
CA SER A 81 -33.70 -4.57 -2.13
C SER A 81 -32.70 -3.41 -2.18
N PHE A 82 -33.04 -2.32 -2.88
CA PHE A 82 -32.22 -1.11 -2.94
C PHE A 82 -32.21 -0.33 -1.62
N THR A 83 -33.24 -0.46 -0.76
CA THR A 83 -33.29 0.16 0.58
C THR A 83 -32.21 -0.37 1.51
N TYR A 84 -31.91 -1.67 1.42
CA TYR A 84 -30.95 -2.33 2.29
C TYR A 84 -29.50 -2.15 1.82
N ASN A 85 -29.24 -1.99 0.51
CA ASN A 85 -27.88 -1.97 -0.05
C ASN A 85 -26.96 -0.87 0.53
N PRO A 86 -27.39 0.41 0.68
CA PRO A 86 -26.57 1.45 1.29
C PRO A 86 -26.24 1.15 2.75
N LEU A 87 -27.20 0.60 3.51
CA LEU A 87 -27.00 0.22 4.91
C LEU A 87 -26.03 -0.96 5.04
N ILE A 88 -26.17 -1.99 4.21
CA ILE A 88 -25.24 -3.13 4.15
C ILE A 88 -23.81 -2.62 3.88
N THR A 89 -23.65 -1.77 2.87
CA THR A 89 -22.34 -1.20 2.50
C THR A 89 -21.75 -0.38 3.64
N GLY A 90 -22.57 0.44 4.32
CA GLY A 90 -22.18 1.26 5.46
C GLY A 90 -21.77 0.48 6.71
N LEU A 91 -22.45 -0.65 6.97
CA LEU A 91 -22.14 -1.55 8.08
C LEU A 91 -20.83 -2.32 7.85
N PHE A 92 -20.57 -2.79 6.63
CA PHE A 92 -19.31 -3.43 6.26
C PHE A 92 -18.12 -2.48 6.37
N ALA A 93 -18.26 -1.24 5.89
CA ALA A 93 -17.20 -0.22 5.98
C ALA A 93 -16.75 0.08 7.44
N ARG A 94 -17.56 -0.32 8.43
CA ARG A 94 -17.27 -0.17 9.87
C ARG A 94 -17.04 -1.50 10.59
N GLY A 95 -16.97 -2.62 9.88
CA GLY A 95 -16.69 -3.94 10.43
C GLY A 95 -17.83 -4.57 11.23
N PHE A 96 -19.07 -4.10 11.11
CA PHE A 96 -20.23 -4.65 11.83
C PHE A 96 -20.84 -5.88 11.14
N LEU A 97 -20.02 -6.92 10.94
CA LEU A 97 -20.39 -8.15 10.19
C LEU A 97 -21.69 -8.82 10.69
N LYS A 98 -21.82 -9.02 12.01
CA LYS A 98 -23.01 -9.66 12.61
C LYS A 98 -24.31 -8.89 12.34
N LYS A 99 -24.24 -7.55 12.25
CA LYS A 99 -25.40 -6.72 11.95
C LYS A 99 -25.83 -6.87 10.49
N VAL A 100 -24.87 -7.08 9.58
CA VAL A 100 -25.18 -7.36 8.17
C VAL A 100 -25.90 -8.70 8.03
N GLU A 101 -25.38 -9.76 8.66
CA GLU A 101 -26.00 -11.09 8.61
C GLU A 101 -27.45 -11.05 9.14
N ALA A 102 -27.67 -10.36 10.26
CA ALA A 102 -29.01 -10.15 10.80
C ALA A 102 -29.92 -9.37 9.82
N LEU A 103 -29.38 -8.33 9.16
CA LEU A 103 -30.13 -7.53 8.19
C LEU A 103 -30.50 -8.34 6.94
N GLN A 104 -29.62 -9.22 6.47
CA GLN A 104 -29.92 -10.13 5.36
C GLN A 104 -31.03 -11.12 5.72
N LEU A 105 -30.98 -11.71 6.91
CA LEU A 105 -32.03 -12.61 7.39
C LEU A 105 -33.39 -11.90 7.50
N VAL A 106 -33.39 -10.63 7.95
CA VAL A 106 -34.60 -9.81 8.00
C VAL A 106 -35.15 -9.59 6.59
N MET A 107 -34.29 -9.23 5.63
CA MET A 107 -34.67 -9.01 4.23
C MET A 107 -35.30 -10.27 3.61
N GLU A 108 -34.72 -11.45 3.87
CA GLU A 108 -35.22 -12.75 3.38
C GLU A 108 -36.55 -13.15 4.03
N ASN A 109 -36.70 -12.96 5.35
CA ASN A 109 -37.95 -13.27 6.08
C ASN A 109 -39.14 -12.44 5.61
N GLU A 110 -38.90 -11.27 4.99
CA GLU A 110 -39.94 -10.42 4.41
C GLU A 110 -40.24 -10.74 2.95
N GLY A 111 -39.57 -11.73 2.36
CA GLY A 111 -39.74 -12.11 0.96
C GLY A 111 -39.14 -11.10 -0.02
N ILE A 112 -38.27 -10.19 0.44
CA ILE A 112 -37.55 -9.27 -0.43
C ILE A 112 -36.32 -10.00 -0.97
N MET A 113 -36.39 -10.46 -2.22
CA MET A 113 -35.30 -11.22 -2.83
C MET A 113 -34.04 -10.35 -3.03
N PRO A 114 -32.85 -10.85 -2.64
CA PRO A 114 -31.58 -10.20 -2.97
C PRO A 114 -31.41 -10.00 -4.47
N SER A 115 -30.94 -8.81 -4.85
CA SER A 115 -30.60 -8.50 -6.24
C SER A 115 -29.11 -8.71 -6.50
N VAL A 116 -28.68 -8.65 -7.77
CA VAL A 116 -27.26 -8.58 -8.16
C VAL A 116 -26.51 -7.49 -7.37
N VAL A 117 -27.13 -6.31 -7.20
CA VAL A 117 -26.54 -5.20 -6.44
C VAL A 117 -26.38 -5.54 -4.96
N THR A 118 -27.33 -6.28 -4.39
CA THR A 118 -27.27 -6.74 -2.99
C THR A 118 -26.11 -7.71 -2.79
N TYR A 119 -25.97 -8.72 -3.66
CA TYR A 119 -24.83 -9.64 -3.62
C TYR A 119 -23.50 -8.91 -3.84
N ASN A 120 -23.44 -7.95 -4.77
CA ASN A 120 -22.23 -7.15 -5.01
C ASN A 120 -21.80 -6.35 -3.76
N SER A 121 -22.74 -5.69 -3.08
CA SER A 121 -22.47 -4.99 -1.83
C SER A 121 -21.95 -5.93 -0.73
N VAL A 122 -22.52 -7.13 -0.63
CA VAL A 122 -22.14 -8.13 0.37
C VAL A 122 -20.77 -8.72 0.09
N ILE A 123 -20.53 -9.17 -1.15
CA ILE A 123 -19.25 -9.71 -1.61
C ILE A 123 -18.15 -8.67 -1.41
N HIS A 124 -18.37 -7.43 -1.84
CA HIS A 124 -17.41 -6.34 -1.67
C HIS A 124 -17.07 -6.10 -0.19
N GLY A 125 -18.08 -6.06 0.67
CA GLY A 125 -17.91 -5.85 2.11
C GLY A 125 -17.18 -6.99 2.83
N LEU A 126 -17.47 -8.24 2.48
CA LEU A 126 -16.78 -9.43 3.00
C LEU A 126 -15.30 -9.41 2.62
N LEU A 127 -14.98 -9.07 1.37
CA LEU A 127 -13.60 -8.95 0.90
C LEU A 127 -12.84 -7.81 1.58
N GLN A 128 -13.48 -6.66 1.82
CA GLN A 128 -12.87 -5.58 2.61
C GLN A 128 -12.58 -6.00 4.06
N SER A 129 -13.40 -6.90 4.60
CA SER A 129 -13.24 -7.45 5.96
C SER A 129 -12.28 -8.64 6.02
N GLY A 130 -11.63 -9.01 4.91
CA GLY A 130 -10.71 -10.14 4.82
C GLY A 130 -11.37 -11.53 4.78
N GLN A 131 -12.70 -11.61 4.71
CA GLN A 131 -13.46 -12.87 4.72
C GLN A 131 -13.66 -13.42 3.29
N ILE A 132 -12.57 -13.88 2.68
CA ILE A 132 -12.55 -14.29 1.26
C ILE A 132 -13.42 -15.52 1.00
N GLU A 133 -13.35 -16.53 1.89
CA GLU A 133 -14.13 -17.76 1.77
C GLU A 133 -15.65 -17.50 1.83
N ALA A 134 -16.07 -16.62 2.75
CA ALA A 134 -17.48 -16.22 2.84
C ALA A 134 -17.93 -15.46 1.58
N ALA A 135 -17.06 -14.61 1.01
CA ALA A 135 -17.35 -13.92 -0.24
C ALA A 135 -17.49 -14.89 -1.42
N GLN A 136 -16.65 -15.93 -1.48
CA GLN A 136 -16.73 -16.99 -2.48
C GLN A 136 -18.04 -17.78 -2.36
N LEU A 137 -18.45 -18.12 -1.13
CA LEU A 137 -19.72 -18.80 -0.88
C LEU A 137 -20.90 -17.97 -1.38
N LYS A 138 -20.89 -16.65 -1.12
CA LYS A 138 -21.94 -15.73 -1.60
C LYS A 138 -21.96 -15.60 -3.13
N PHE A 139 -20.81 -15.71 -3.79
CA PHE A 139 -20.73 -15.74 -5.25
C PHE A 139 -21.33 -17.03 -5.84
N VAL A 140 -21.10 -18.18 -5.21
CA VAL A 140 -21.71 -19.45 -5.62
C VAL A 140 -23.22 -19.44 -5.38
N GLU A 141 -23.66 -18.93 -4.23
CA GLU A 141 -25.07 -18.77 -3.88
C GLU A 141 -25.81 -17.89 -4.90
N MET A 142 -25.23 -16.75 -5.27
CA MET A 142 -25.78 -15.85 -6.30
C MET A 142 -26.06 -16.58 -7.62
N ARG A 143 -25.12 -17.43 -8.08
CA ARG A 143 -25.29 -18.24 -9.29
C ARG A 143 -26.36 -19.31 -9.13
N ALA A 144 -26.41 -19.96 -7.97
CA ALA A 144 -27.41 -20.99 -7.67
C ALA A 144 -28.84 -20.42 -7.66
N MET A 145 -28.99 -19.16 -7.27
CA MET A 145 -30.26 -18.40 -7.35
C MET A 145 -30.62 -17.94 -8.77
N GLY A 146 -29.81 -18.26 -9.79
CA GLY A 146 -30.01 -17.84 -11.17
C GLY A 146 -29.70 -16.37 -11.44
N LEU A 147 -29.06 -15.66 -10.50
CA LEU A 147 -28.60 -14.29 -10.70
C LEU A 147 -27.26 -14.31 -11.43
N LEU A 148 -27.20 -13.69 -12.61
CA LEU A 148 -25.99 -13.62 -13.41
C LEU A 148 -25.02 -12.58 -12.82
N PRO A 149 -23.79 -12.97 -12.46
CA PRO A 149 -22.76 -12.02 -12.05
C PRO A 149 -22.42 -11.05 -13.16
N ASP A 150 -22.19 -9.80 -12.80
CA ASP A 150 -21.76 -8.73 -13.70
C ASP A 150 -20.26 -8.42 -13.54
N VAL A 151 -19.73 -7.52 -14.38
CA VAL A 151 -18.33 -7.10 -14.33
C VAL A 151 -17.95 -6.49 -12.97
N ILE A 152 -18.91 -5.85 -12.27
CA ILE A 152 -18.69 -5.27 -10.94
C ILE A 152 -18.47 -6.38 -9.90
N THR A 153 -19.24 -7.48 -9.99
CA THR A 153 -19.10 -8.67 -9.14
C THR A 153 -17.68 -9.23 -9.24
N TYR A 154 -17.23 -9.48 -10.47
CA TYR A 154 -15.91 -10.03 -10.74
C TYR A 154 -14.78 -9.07 -10.36
N ASN A 155 -14.88 -7.77 -10.70
CA ASN A 155 -13.86 -6.79 -10.32
C ASN A 155 -13.71 -6.70 -8.80
N SER A 156 -14.80 -6.82 -8.04
CA SER A 156 -14.76 -6.87 -6.58
C SER A 156 -13.99 -8.09 -6.08
N LEU A 157 -14.32 -9.28 -6.59
CA LEU A 157 -13.62 -10.53 -6.26
C LEU A 157 -12.14 -10.48 -6.65
N LEU A 158 -11.82 -10.08 -7.88
CA LEU A 158 -10.44 -9.93 -8.37
C LEU A 158 -9.62 -9.02 -7.45
N ASN A 159 -10.14 -7.84 -7.10
CA ASN A 159 -9.46 -6.93 -6.19
C ASN A 159 -9.25 -7.55 -4.80
N GLY A 160 -10.25 -8.28 -4.29
CA GLY A 160 -10.15 -8.99 -3.02
C GLY A 160 -9.06 -10.07 -3.01
N TYR A 161 -9.07 -10.95 -4.02
CA TYR A 161 -8.05 -12.00 -4.18
C TYR A 161 -6.65 -11.43 -4.40
N CYS A 162 -6.50 -10.37 -5.22
CA CYS A 162 -5.23 -9.68 -5.41
C CYS A 162 -4.69 -9.07 -4.12
N LYS A 163 -5.55 -8.42 -3.30
CA LYS A 163 -5.15 -7.87 -2.00
C LYS A 163 -4.73 -8.94 -0.99
N ALA A 164 -5.34 -10.12 -1.09
CA ALA A 164 -5.00 -11.27 -0.25
C ALA A 164 -3.76 -12.04 -0.72
N GLY A 165 -3.16 -11.66 -1.86
CA GLY A 165 -2.02 -12.36 -2.45
C GLY A 165 -2.38 -13.66 -3.17
N ASN A 166 -3.66 -14.02 -3.27
CA ASN A 166 -4.10 -15.24 -3.96
C ASN A 166 -4.33 -14.98 -5.46
N LEU A 167 -3.23 -14.80 -6.19
CA LEU A 167 -3.27 -14.42 -7.60
C LEU A 167 -3.68 -15.55 -8.56
N LYS A 168 -3.51 -16.81 -8.15
CA LYS A 168 -3.95 -17.96 -8.95
C LYS A 168 -5.48 -17.95 -9.12
N GLU A 169 -6.20 -17.72 -8.02
CA GLU A 169 -7.66 -17.58 -8.06
C GLU A 169 -8.09 -16.31 -8.81
N ALA A 170 -7.32 -15.22 -8.70
CA ALA A 170 -7.58 -14.02 -9.49
C ALA A 170 -7.47 -14.28 -11.01
N LEU A 171 -6.45 -15.02 -11.48
CA LEU A 171 -6.36 -15.42 -12.88
C LEU A 171 -7.50 -16.35 -13.30
N TRP A 172 -7.88 -17.31 -12.45
CA TRP A 172 -9.01 -18.18 -12.72
C TRP A 172 -10.31 -17.39 -12.90
N LEU A 173 -10.57 -16.41 -12.03
CA LEU A 173 -11.72 -15.51 -12.12
C LEU A 173 -11.71 -14.66 -13.39
N LEU A 174 -10.54 -14.18 -13.82
CA LEU A 174 -10.41 -13.45 -15.09
C LEU A 174 -10.76 -14.36 -16.29
N GLY A 175 -10.39 -15.64 -16.23
CA GLY A 175 -10.82 -16.65 -17.19
C GLY A 175 -12.32 -16.95 -17.12
N ASP A 176 -12.89 -17.06 -15.91
CA ASP A 176 -14.31 -17.31 -15.68
C ASP A 176 -15.20 -16.17 -16.17
N LEU A 177 -14.78 -14.92 -15.95
CA LEU A 177 -15.42 -13.72 -16.50
C LEU A 177 -15.58 -13.82 -18.02
N ARG A 178 -14.51 -14.22 -18.72
CA ARG A 178 -14.52 -14.38 -20.18
C ARG A 178 -15.41 -15.53 -20.63
N ARG A 179 -15.33 -16.68 -19.95
CA ARG A 179 -16.19 -17.85 -20.23
C ARG A 179 -17.67 -17.55 -19.99
N ALA A 180 -17.98 -16.61 -19.09
CA ALA A 180 -19.34 -16.11 -18.87
C ALA A 180 -19.83 -15.14 -19.97
N GLY A 181 -19.02 -14.86 -20.99
CA GLY A 181 -19.37 -13.97 -22.10
C GLY A 181 -19.27 -12.48 -21.75
N LEU A 182 -18.67 -12.13 -20.62
CA LEU A 182 -18.43 -10.74 -20.23
C LEU A 182 -17.08 -10.28 -20.79
N ALA A 183 -17.02 -9.03 -21.27
CA ALA A 183 -15.78 -8.43 -21.72
C ALA A 183 -15.02 -7.84 -20.52
N PRO A 184 -13.76 -8.25 -20.26
CA PRO A 184 -12.92 -7.56 -19.30
C PRO A 184 -12.75 -6.08 -19.69
N THR A 185 -12.67 -5.21 -18.68
CA THR A 185 -12.45 -3.76 -18.88
C THR A 185 -11.00 -3.37 -18.55
N ILE A 186 -10.62 -2.13 -18.86
CA ILE A 186 -9.33 -1.57 -18.42
C ILE A 186 -9.14 -1.73 -16.90
N LEU A 187 -10.19 -1.44 -16.12
CA LEU A 187 -10.17 -1.61 -14.67
C LEU A 187 -9.93 -3.08 -14.25
N THR A 188 -10.53 -4.02 -14.96
CA THR A 188 -10.38 -5.47 -14.71
C THR A 188 -8.93 -5.89 -14.87
N TYR A 189 -8.28 -5.51 -15.99
CA TYR A 189 -6.87 -5.82 -16.21
C TYR A 189 -5.95 -5.08 -15.24
N ASN A 190 -6.16 -3.77 -15.03
CA ASN A 190 -5.35 -2.98 -14.11
C ASN A 190 -5.38 -3.55 -12.68
N THR A 191 -6.50 -4.12 -12.25
CA THR A 191 -6.62 -4.77 -10.93
C THR A 191 -5.70 -5.98 -10.81
N VAL A 192 -5.68 -6.86 -11.82
CA VAL A 192 -4.85 -8.08 -11.79
C VAL A 192 -3.37 -7.74 -12.01
N ILE A 193 -3.07 -6.83 -12.95
CA ILE A 193 -1.71 -6.33 -13.20
C ILE A 193 -1.12 -5.70 -11.93
N ASP A 194 -1.90 -4.91 -11.17
CA ASP A 194 -1.47 -4.34 -9.89
C ASP A 194 -1.22 -5.42 -8.84
N GLY A 195 -2.06 -6.45 -8.78
CA GLY A 195 -1.82 -7.62 -7.94
C GLY A 195 -0.45 -8.27 -8.19
N TYR A 196 -0.13 -8.58 -9.44
CA TYR A 196 1.17 -9.14 -9.84
C TYR A 196 2.34 -8.16 -9.60
N SER A 197 2.13 -6.89 -9.91
CA SER A 197 3.14 -5.83 -9.71
C SER A 197 3.49 -5.62 -8.24
N ARG A 198 2.55 -5.85 -7.31
CA ARG A 198 2.78 -5.76 -5.86
C ARG A 198 3.61 -6.90 -5.30
N ILE A 199 3.44 -8.11 -5.82
CA ILE A 199 4.24 -9.28 -5.39
C ILE A 199 5.60 -9.33 -6.09
N GLY A 200 5.81 -8.51 -7.12
CA GLY A 200 7.07 -8.40 -7.85
C GLY A 200 7.23 -9.37 -9.03
N ASP A 201 6.18 -10.09 -9.38
CA ASP A 201 6.16 -10.93 -10.59
C ASP A 201 5.77 -10.07 -11.81
N LEU A 202 6.78 -9.37 -12.33
CA LEU A 202 6.61 -8.43 -13.43
C LEU A 202 6.44 -9.10 -14.79
N GLU A 203 6.83 -10.37 -14.90
CA GLU A 203 6.72 -11.10 -16.16
C GLU A 203 5.26 -11.47 -16.44
N GLU A 204 4.54 -11.97 -15.43
CA GLU A 204 3.10 -12.17 -15.54
C GLU A 204 2.34 -10.84 -15.70
N ALA A 205 2.75 -9.78 -15.00
CA ALA A 205 2.17 -8.45 -15.18
C ALA A 205 2.31 -7.94 -16.64
N ARG A 206 3.46 -8.20 -17.28
CA ARG A 206 3.72 -7.86 -18.68
C ARG A 206 2.86 -8.69 -19.65
N LYS A 207 2.76 -10.00 -19.43
CA LYS A 207 1.89 -10.89 -20.22
C LYS A 207 0.42 -10.46 -20.15
N LEU A 208 -0.07 -10.08 -18.97
CA LEU A 208 -1.44 -9.57 -18.82
C LEU A 208 -1.69 -8.27 -19.59
N LYS A 209 -0.68 -7.38 -19.68
CA LYS A 209 -0.75 -6.17 -20.51
C LYS A 209 -0.72 -6.47 -22.01
N GLU A 210 0.02 -7.50 -22.43
CA GLU A 210 0.00 -8.01 -23.81
C GLU A 210 -1.36 -8.64 -24.14
N GLU A 211 -1.91 -9.48 -23.25
CA GLU A 211 -3.25 -10.07 -23.36
C GLU A 211 -4.34 -8.99 -23.44
N MET A 212 -4.22 -7.94 -22.62
CA MET A 212 -5.14 -6.79 -22.65
C MET A 212 -5.22 -6.17 -24.06
N LEU A 213 -4.08 -6.01 -24.74
CA LEU A 213 -4.01 -5.50 -26.12
C LEU A 213 -4.64 -6.48 -27.13
N GLU A 214 -4.37 -7.78 -26.99
CA GLU A 214 -4.94 -8.82 -27.86
C GLU A 214 -6.47 -8.88 -27.77
N GLN A 215 -7.03 -8.60 -26.59
CA GLN A 215 -8.47 -8.52 -26.36
C GLN A 215 -9.07 -7.15 -26.76
N GLY A 216 -8.30 -6.28 -27.40
CA GLY A 216 -8.76 -4.96 -27.87
C GLY A 216 -8.96 -3.92 -26.76
N CYS A 217 -8.48 -4.20 -25.54
CA CYS A 217 -8.46 -3.22 -24.45
C CYS A 217 -7.13 -2.44 -24.54
N LEU A 218 -7.19 -1.13 -24.72
CA LEU A 218 -5.98 -0.31 -24.82
C LEU A 218 -5.47 0.07 -23.41
N PRO A 219 -4.20 -0.23 -23.08
CA PRO A 219 -3.57 0.24 -21.84
C PRO A 219 -3.64 1.76 -21.72
N ASP A 220 -3.95 2.24 -20.51
CA ASP A 220 -4.02 3.67 -20.20
C ASP A 220 -2.82 4.10 -19.35
N VAL A 221 -2.80 5.39 -18.96
CA VAL A 221 -1.77 5.94 -18.06
C VAL A 221 -1.68 5.11 -16.77
N CYS A 222 -2.82 4.68 -16.22
CA CYS A 222 -2.87 3.89 -14.99
C CYS A 222 -2.16 2.53 -15.18
N THR A 223 -2.39 1.84 -16.29
CA THR A 223 -1.74 0.56 -16.61
C THR A 223 -0.21 0.69 -16.59
N TYR A 224 0.33 1.69 -17.29
CA TYR A 224 1.79 1.90 -17.33
C TYR A 224 2.34 2.34 -15.98
N THR A 225 1.66 3.23 -15.26
CA THR A 225 2.05 3.67 -13.90
C THR A 225 2.10 2.49 -12.92
N ILE A 226 1.15 1.55 -12.97
CA ILE A 226 1.16 0.32 -12.17
C ILE A 226 2.40 -0.52 -12.48
N LEU A 227 2.65 -0.80 -13.76
CA LEU A 227 3.79 -1.60 -14.22
C LEU A 227 5.14 -0.95 -13.88
N MET A 228 5.23 0.37 -14.02
CA MET A 228 6.40 1.16 -13.63
C MET A 228 6.63 1.12 -12.11
N ASN A 229 5.58 1.20 -11.30
CA ASN A 229 5.67 1.08 -9.84
C ASN A 229 6.12 -0.33 -9.41
N GLY A 230 5.54 -1.38 -10.00
CA GLY A 230 6.00 -2.75 -9.79
C GLY A 230 7.48 -2.91 -10.16
N SER A 231 7.87 -2.42 -11.34
CA SER A 231 9.25 -2.44 -11.83
C SER A 231 10.20 -1.71 -10.87
N HIS A 232 9.75 -0.59 -10.31
CA HIS A 232 10.49 0.16 -9.31
C HIS A 232 10.72 -0.65 -8.01
N LYS A 233 9.69 -1.34 -7.50
CA LYS A 233 9.77 -2.15 -6.27
C LYS A 233 10.76 -3.30 -6.38
N VAL A 234 10.78 -4.00 -7.52
CA VAL A 234 11.70 -5.11 -7.80
C VAL A 234 13.09 -4.61 -8.21
N ARG A 235 13.30 -3.28 -8.25
CA ARG A 235 14.52 -2.62 -8.75
C ARG A 235 14.88 -2.96 -10.20
N ASN A 236 13.89 -3.40 -11.00
CA ASN A 236 14.05 -3.57 -12.44
C ASN A 236 13.82 -2.24 -13.16
N LEU A 237 14.83 -1.37 -13.08
CA LEU A 237 14.76 -0.01 -13.62
C LEU A 237 14.77 0.03 -15.15
N ALA A 238 15.29 -1.01 -15.81
CA ALA A 238 15.26 -1.14 -17.27
C ALA A 238 13.83 -1.29 -17.77
N MET A 239 13.06 -2.19 -17.15
CA MET A 239 11.65 -2.40 -17.49
C MET A 239 10.79 -1.16 -17.18
N ALA A 240 11.04 -0.47 -16.06
CA ALA A 240 10.35 0.79 -15.76
C ALA A 240 10.59 1.86 -16.84
N ARG A 241 11.80 1.90 -17.41
CA ARG A 241 12.14 2.79 -18.52
C ARG A 241 11.43 2.39 -19.81
N GLU A 242 11.42 1.10 -20.15
CA GLU A 242 10.74 0.59 -21.35
C GLU A 242 9.25 0.93 -21.33
N PHE A 243 8.58 0.75 -20.20
CA PHE A 243 7.16 1.09 -20.07
C PHE A 243 6.87 2.59 -20.21
N PHE A 244 7.76 3.46 -19.71
CA PHE A 244 7.62 4.91 -19.91
C PHE A 244 7.84 5.31 -21.37
N ASP A 245 8.88 4.77 -22.00
CA ASP A 245 9.19 5.06 -23.40
C ASP A 245 8.07 4.53 -24.32
N GLU A 246 7.50 3.35 -24.01
CA GLU A 246 6.32 2.81 -24.70
C GLU A 246 5.08 3.71 -24.51
N MET A 247 4.82 4.14 -23.27
CA MET A 247 3.70 5.04 -22.95
C MET A 247 3.73 6.32 -23.79
N LEU A 248 4.91 6.95 -23.93
CA LEU A 248 5.11 8.11 -24.80
C LEU A 248 4.88 7.76 -26.29
N SER A 249 5.38 6.61 -26.75
CA SER A 249 5.18 6.17 -28.15
C SER A 249 3.71 5.96 -28.53
N LYS A 250 2.85 5.68 -27.54
CA LYS A 250 1.40 5.55 -27.69
C LYS A 250 0.66 6.88 -27.59
N GLY A 251 1.37 8.00 -27.39
CA GLY A 251 0.78 9.33 -27.26
C GLY A 251 0.07 9.55 -25.91
N LEU A 252 0.35 8.73 -24.90
CA LEU A 252 -0.21 8.90 -23.56
C LEU A 252 0.65 9.91 -22.78
N GLN A 253 0.00 10.85 -22.08
CA GLN A 253 0.69 11.87 -21.30
C GLN A 253 1.08 11.32 -19.91
N PRO A 254 2.38 11.27 -19.57
CA PRO A 254 2.83 10.81 -18.26
C PRO A 254 2.42 11.78 -17.16
N ASP A 255 2.03 11.24 -16.02
CA ASP A 255 1.80 12.03 -14.82
C ASP A 255 3.11 12.27 -14.04
N CYS A 256 3.03 13.05 -12.97
CA CYS A 256 4.19 13.33 -12.10
C CYS A 256 4.85 12.04 -11.57
N PHE A 257 4.05 11.00 -11.27
CA PHE A 257 4.57 9.75 -10.74
C PHE A 257 5.40 8.98 -11.78
N ALA A 258 4.91 8.90 -13.02
CA ALA A 258 5.61 8.27 -14.12
C ALA A 258 6.96 8.97 -14.38
N TYR A 259 6.98 10.30 -14.43
CA TYR A 259 8.22 11.09 -14.53
C TYR A 259 9.16 10.83 -13.34
N ASN A 260 8.67 10.91 -12.11
CA ASN A 260 9.47 10.65 -10.90
C ASN A 260 10.10 9.25 -10.93
N THR A 261 9.36 8.24 -11.37
CA THR A 261 9.86 6.87 -11.50
C THR A 261 10.93 6.77 -12.58
N ARG A 262 10.74 7.42 -13.74
CA ARG A 262 11.71 7.46 -14.84
C ARG A 262 13.00 8.20 -14.45
N ILE A 263 12.88 9.34 -13.77
CA ILE A 263 14.01 10.14 -13.24
C ILE A 263 14.82 9.31 -12.25
N ARG A 264 14.15 8.63 -11.31
CA ARG A 264 14.83 7.75 -10.35
C ARG A 264 15.58 6.61 -11.05
N ALA A 265 15.00 6.04 -12.10
CA ALA A 265 15.66 5.01 -12.90
C ALA A 265 16.95 5.53 -13.57
N GLU A 266 16.94 6.71 -14.19
CA GLU A 266 18.15 7.31 -14.78
C GLU A 266 19.22 7.62 -13.73
N LEU A 267 18.84 8.12 -12.56
CA LEU A 267 19.78 8.41 -11.47
C LEU A 267 20.48 7.15 -10.96
N ALA A 268 19.76 6.05 -10.81
CA ALA A 268 20.33 4.78 -10.38
C ALA A 268 21.21 4.11 -11.45
N LEU A 269 20.99 4.42 -12.74
CA LEU A 269 21.91 4.07 -13.83
C LEU A 269 23.12 5.02 -13.93
N GLY A 270 23.24 6.01 -13.04
CA GLY A 270 24.32 7.01 -13.03
C GLY A 270 24.16 8.11 -14.07
N ALA A 271 23.05 8.16 -14.81
CA ALA A 271 22.80 9.13 -15.88
C ALA A 271 22.13 10.40 -15.33
N ALA A 272 22.79 11.11 -14.42
CA ALA A 272 22.24 12.30 -13.76
C ALA A 272 21.83 13.40 -14.75
N SER A 273 22.58 13.62 -15.83
CA SER A 273 22.24 14.62 -16.86
C SER A 273 20.88 14.35 -17.49
N LYS A 274 20.57 13.10 -17.83
CA LYS A 274 19.27 12.70 -18.38
C LYS A 274 18.14 12.89 -17.38
N ALA A 275 18.39 12.61 -16.10
CA ALA A 275 17.42 12.82 -15.03
C ALA A 275 17.01 14.30 -14.92
N PHE A 276 17.96 15.24 -15.02
CA PHE A 276 17.66 16.68 -15.03
C PHE A 276 16.95 17.14 -16.32
N GLN A 277 17.35 16.62 -17.48
CA GLN A 277 16.63 16.88 -18.75
C GLN A 277 15.18 16.41 -18.69
N LEU A 278 14.92 15.22 -18.11
CA LEU A 278 13.57 14.72 -17.91
C LEU A 278 12.73 15.62 -16.99
N ARG A 279 13.34 16.20 -15.95
CA ARG A 279 12.66 17.21 -15.11
C ARG A 279 12.32 18.47 -15.91
N GLU A 280 13.20 18.92 -16.80
CA GLU A 280 12.92 20.07 -17.67
C GLU A 280 11.76 19.79 -18.62
N VAL A 281 11.75 18.62 -19.27
CA VAL A 281 10.64 18.17 -20.11
C VAL A 281 9.33 18.11 -19.31
N MET A 282 9.35 17.51 -18.12
CA MET A 282 8.19 17.46 -17.21
C MET A 282 7.61 18.86 -16.94
N MET A 283 8.46 19.85 -16.68
CA MET A 283 8.02 21.24 -16.45
C MET A 283 7.46 21.91 -17.72
N LEU A 284 8.04 21.62 -18.90
CA LEU A 284 7.56 22.14 -20.18
C LEU A 284 6.19 21.58 -20.58
N GLU A 285 5.91 20.33 -20.21
CA GLU A 285 4.61 19.68 -20.36
C GLU A 285 3.56 20.18 -19.34
N GLY A 286 3.91 21.18 -18.51
CA GLY A 286 3.00 21.80 -17.55
C GLY A 286 2.86 21.03 -16.22
N ILE A 287 3.71 20.04 -15.97
CA ILE A 287 3.70 19.26 -14.73
C ILE A 287 4.73 19.87 -13.76
N SER A 288 4.25 20.42 -12.65
CA SER A 288 5.13 21.02 -11.65
C SER A 288 5.93 19.95 -10.90
N SER A 289 7.20 20.25 -10.60
CA SER A 289 7.99 19.42 -9.70
C SER A 289 7.39 19.48 -8.29
N ASP A 290 7.15 18.33 -7.69
CA ASP A 290 6.69 18.23 -6.31
C ASP A 290 7.85 17.93 -5.36
N THR A 291 7.53 17.80 -4.07
CA THR A 291 8.52 17.45 -3.02
C THR A 291 9.19 16.11 -3.32
N VAL A 292 8.48 15.15 -3.93
CA VAL A 292 9.02 13.84 -4.29
C VAL A 292 10.03 13.95 -5.43
N THR A 293 9.75 14.76 -6.46
CA THR A 293 10.68 15.04 -7.56
C THR A 293 12.00 15.60 -7.04
N TYR A 294 11.92 16.59 -6.15
CA TYR A 294 13.09 17.20 -5.51
C TYR A 294 13.87 16.20 -4.66
N ASN A 295 13.19 15.42 -3.83
CA ASN A 295 13.80 14.38 -3.00
C ASN A 295 14.56 13.33 -3.83
N ILE A 296 13.99 12.90 -4.97
CA ILE A 296 14.62 11.96 -5.89
C ILE A 296 15.94 12.51 -6.44
N LEU A 297 15.93 13.76 -6.93
CA LEU A 297 17.11 14.38 -7.52
C LEU A 297 18.19 14.69 -6.46
N ILE A 298 17.79 15.17 -5.27
CA ILE A 298 18.70 15.39 -4.14
C ILE A 298 19.36 14.08 -3.73
N ASP A 299 18.60 12.99 -3.58
CA ASP A 299 19.15 11.67 -3.26
C ASP A 299 20.11 11.16 -4.34
N GLY A 300 19.76 11.32 -5.61
CA GLY A 300 20.63 10.97 -6.73
C GLY A 300 21.96 11.71 -6.71
N LEU A 301 21.93 13.04 -6.55
CA LEU A 301 23.14 13.87 -6.44
C LEU A 301 23.97 13.51 -5.19
N CYS A 302 23.29 13.23 -4.07
CA CYS A 302 23.91 12.76 -2.84
C CYS A 302 24.68 11.46 -3.04
N LYS A 303 24.15 10.52 -3.83
CA LYS A 303 24.78 9.24 -4.15
C LYS A 303 25.95 9.38 -5.11
N THR A 304 25.87 10.29 -6.10
CA THR A 304 26.93 10.46 -7.11
C THR A 304 28.16 11.23 -6.60
N GLY A 305 28.06 12.02 -5.53
CA GLY A 305 29.18 12.87 -5.09
C GLY A 305 28.86 14.34 -4.98
N ASN A 306 27.86 14.79 -5.71
CA ASN A 306 27.62 16.20 -6.05
C ASN A 306 26.81 16.90 -4.97
N LEU A 307 27.38 16.99 -3.76
CA LEU A 307 26.65 17.52 -2.60
C LEU A 307 26.37 19.02 -2.67
N LYS A 308 27.20 19.80 -3.36
CA LYS A 308 26.94 21.24 -3.57
C LYS A 308 25.66 21.41 -4.40
N ASP A 309 25.57 20.72 -5.52
CA ASP A 309 24.38 20.74 -6.38
C ASP A 309 23.13 20.25 -5.61
N ALA A 310 23.29 19.28 -4.71
CA ALA A 310 22.20 18.80 -3.86
C ALA A 310 21.72 19.87 -2.86
N GLU A 311 22.64 20.65 -2.29
CA GLU A 311 22.33 21.78 -1.41
C GLU A 311 21.69 22.94 -2.19
N ASP A 312 22.19 23.25 -3.39
CA ASP A 312 21.61 24.26 -4.28
C ASP A 312 20.18 23.87 -4.69
N LEU A 313 19.95 22.58 -4.94
CA LEU A 313 18.63 22.06 -5.28
C LEU A 313 17.66 22.09 -4.08
N LEU A 314 18.15 21.89 -2.85
CA LEU A 314 17.38 22.12 -1.63
C LEU A 314 16.98 23.60 -1.50
N MET A 315 17.89 24.53 -1.77
CA MET A 315 17.57 25.97 -1.74
C MET A 315 16.55 26.34 -2.82
N LYS A 316 16.65 25.74 -4.01
CA LYS A 316 15.68 25.90 -5.09
C LYS A 316 14.29 25.36 -4.73
N MET A 317 14.22 24.20 -4.07
CA MET A 317 12.96 23.64 -3.56
C MET A 317 12.23 24.65 -2.67
N VAL A 318 12.97 25.31 -1.76
CA VAL A 318 12.41 26.34 -0.88
C VAL A 318 11.99 27.60 -1.66
N SER A 319 12.77 28.03 -2.66
CA SER A 319 12.41 29.20 -3.49
C SER A 319 11.18 28.96 -4.35
N ASP A 320 10.95 27.71 -4.76
CA ASP A 320 9.76 27.29 -5.51
C ASP A 320 8.51 27.16 -4.58
N GLY A 321 8.65 27.48 -3.29
CA GLY A 321 7.55 27.49 -2.32
C GLY A 321 7.25 26.13 -1.70
N LEU A 322 8.09 25.11 -1.93
CA LEU A 322 7.93 23.78 -1.34
C LEU A 322 8.65 23.70 0.01
N GLN A 323 8.08 22.93 0.93
CA GLN A 323 8.69 22.69 2.25
C GLN A 323 9.51 21.39 2.24
N PRO A 324 10.82 21.44 2.53
CA PRO A 324 11.63 20.24 2.70
C PRO A 324 11.06 19.34 3.79
N ASP A 325 10.90 18.06 3.48
CA ASP A 325 10.34 17.07 4.41
C ASP A 325 11.45 16.27 5.11
N CYS A 326 11.03 15.28 5.92
CA CYS A 326 11.95 14.43 6.65
C CYS A 326 12.86 13.63 5.70
N ILE A 327 12.35 13.26 4.51
CA ILE A 327 13.10 12.51 3.50
C ILE A 327 14.19 13.41 2.92
N THR A 328 13.88 14.66 2.57
CA THR A 328 14.86 15.63 2.03
C THR A 328 16.10 15.75 2.92
N TYR A 329 15.89 16.00 4.21
CA TYR A 329 16.98 16.14 5.16
C TYR A 329 17.66 14.80 5.45
N THR A 330 16.94 13.69 5.51
CA THR A 330 17.52 12.36 5.75
C THR A 330 18.46 11.96 4.60
N CYS A 331 18.15 12.29 3.34
CA CYS A 331 19.05 12.09 2.20
C CYS A 331 20.37 12.84 2.38
N LEU A 332 20.33 14.12 2.74
CA LEU A 332 21.54 14.92 3.00
C LEU A 332 22.34 14.41 4.20
N ILE A 333 21.66 14.08 5.31
CA ILE A 333 22.28 13.51 6.51
C ILE A 333 23.02 12.21 6.14
N HIS A 334 22.34 11.29 5.44
CA HIS A 334 22.91 10.03 4.99
C HIS A 334 24.15 10.26 4.11
N ALA A 335 24.07 11.19 3.16
CA ALA A 335 25.16 11.50 2.26
C ALA A 335 26.39 12.09 2.95
N HIS A 336 26.20 12.90 4.00
CA HIS A 336 27.29 13.38 4.85
C HIS A 336 27.87 12.28 5.75
N CYS A 337 27.01 11.41 6.28
CA CYS A 337 27.39 10.24 7.07
C CYS A 337 28.27 9.27 6.29
N GLU A 338 27.88 8.91 5.06
CA GLU A 338 28.65 8.01 4.17
C GLU A 338 30.04 8.55 3.83
N ARG A 339 30.23 9.87 3.92
CA ARG A 339 31.51 10.55 3.69
C ARG A 339 32.26 10.87 4.98
N GLY A 340 31.83 10.34 6.12
CA GLY A 340 32.44 10.58 7.44
C GLY A 340 32.27 12.01 7.98
N ARG A 341 31.49 12.87 7.32
CA ARG A 341 31.27 14.28 7.70
C ARG A 341 30.17 14.40 8.76
N LEU A 342 30.37 13.75 9.90
CA LEU A 342 29.38 13.64 10.97
C LEU A 342 28.96 15.00 11.57
N ARG A 343 29.82 16.02 11.52
CA ARG A 343 29.48 17.39 11.97
C ARG A 343 28.41 18.04 11.09
N GLU A 344 28.56 17.94 9.77
CA GLU A 344 27.56 18.45 8.82
C GLU A 344 26.26 17.63 8.88
N ALA A 345 26.35 16.31 9.04
CA ALA A 345 25.17 15.47 9.28
C ALA A 345 24.36 15.94 10.50
N ARG A 346 25.04 16.26 11.62
CA ARG A 346 24.40 16.84 12.82
C ARG A 346 23.77 18.21 12.55
N LYS A 347 24.42 19.06 11.75
CA LYS A 347 23.89 20.38 11.37
C LYS A 347 22.57 20.25 10.61
N TYR A 348 22.48 19.31 9.65
CA TYR A 348 21.23 19.03 8.94
C TYR A 348 20.15 18.41 9.83
N PHE A 349 20.54 17.54 10.76
CA PHE A 349 19.60 17.04 11.77
C PHE A 349 19.02 18.17 12.65
N ASN A 350 19.85 19.12 13.07
CA ASN A 350 19.38 20.29 13.81
C ASN A 350 18.50 21.22 12.96
N LYS A 351 18.81 21.38 11.67
CA LYS A 351 17.95 22.12 10.72
C LYS A 351 16.56 21.48 10.62
N LEU A 352 16.49 20.16 10.49
CA LEU A 352 15.24 19.39 10.47
C LEU A 352 14.40 19.68 11.72
N ILE A 353 15.01 19.67 12.92
CA ILE A 353 14.29 19.98 14.16
C ILE A 353 13.84 21.44 14.20
N SER A 354 14.71 22.40 13.83
CA SER A 354 14.35 23.82 13.82
C SER A 354 13.27 24.16 12.79
N GLY A 355 13.16 23.36 11.72
CA GLY A 355 12.10 23.44 10.73
C GLY A 355 10.79 22.81 11.18
N HIS A 356 10.68 22.34 12.42
CA HIS A 356 9.50 21.66 12.97
C HIS A 356 9.11 20.39 12.20
N VAL A 357 10.07 19.77 11.49
CA VAL A 357 9.89 18.49 10.81
C VAL A 357 10.31 17.38 11.77
N PRO A 358 9.42 16.45 12.18
CA PRO A 358 9.78 15.40 13.12
C PRO A 358 10.74 14.38 12.46
N PRO A 359 11.88 14.03 13.11
CA PRO A 359 12.75 12.99 12.61
C PRO A 359 12.07 11.62 12.71
N THR A 360 12.27 10.76 11.71
CA THR A 360 11.72 9.40 11.68
C THR A 360 12.73 8.37 12.18
N ALA A 361 12.30 7.13 12.36
CA ALA A 361 13.19 6.01 12.70
C ALA A 361 14.34 5.88 11.69
N VAL A 362 14.10 6.12 10.39
CA VAL A 362 15.14 6.08 9.35
C VAL A 362 16.22 7.13 9.60
N THR A 363 15.83 8.37 9.95
CA THR A 363 16.77 9.47 10.22
C THR A 363 17.72 9.14 11.37
N TYR A 364 17.18 8.57 12.46
CA TYR A 364 17.99 8.13 13.61
C TYR A 364 18.87 6.95 13.24
N THR A 365 18.34 5.92 12.59
CA THR A 365 19.09 4.73 12.16
C THR A 365 20.27 5.10 11.26
N VAL A 366 20.12 6.06 10.34
CA VAL A 366 21.22 6.57 9.50
C VAL A 366 22.36 7.14 10.35
N LEU A 367 22.04 7.94 11.38
CA LEU A 367 23.04 8.50 12.28
C LEU A 367 23.70 7.41 13.13
N ILE A 368 22.91 6.52 13.73
CA ILE A 368 23.39 5.38 14.53
C ILE A 368 24.36 4.54 13.69
N HIS A 369 23.98 4.17 12.48
CA HIS A 369 24.81 3.41 11.54
C HIS A 369 26.14 4.10 11.25
N ALA A 370 26.12 5.43 11.02
CA ALA A 370 27.32 6.19 10.75
C ALA A 370 28.29 6.23 11.95
N TYR A 371 27.79 6.37 13.17
CA TYR A 371 28.64 6.33 14.38
C TYR A 371 29.18 4.92 14.65
N CYS A 372 28.35 3.90 14.44
CA CYS A 372 28.74 2.49 14.53
C CYS A 372 29.86 2.14 13.54
N ARG A 373 29.73 2.55 12.27
CA ARG A 373 30.73 2.33 11.21
C ARG A 373 32.06 3.00 11.54
N ASN A 374 32.03 4.13 12.24
CA ASN A 374 33.22 4.88 12.68
C ASN A 374 33.81 4.37 14.01
N GLY A 375 33.30 3.28 14.59
CA GLY A 375 33.82 2.74 15.85
C GLY A 375 33.30 3.42 17.12
N ASN A 376 32.45 4.44 17.00
CA ASN A 376 32.01 5.27 18.13
C ASN A 376 30.65 4.78 18.67
N LEU A 377 30.65 3.65 19.36
CA LEU A 377 29.45 3.08 19.97
C LEU A 377 28.80 4.02 20.99
N TYR A 378 29.60 4.76 21.77
CA TYR A 378 29.05 5.71 22.77
C TYR A 378 28.10 6.72 22.14
N SER A 379 28.50 7.33 21.02
CA SER A 379 27.64 8.26 20.30
C SER A 379 26.47 7.55 19.62
N ALA A 380 26.66 6.33 19.11
CA ALA A 380 25.59 5.55 18.52
C ALA A 380 24.47 5.25 19.54
N TYR A 381 24.83 4.81 20.74
CA TYR A 381 23.90 4.63 21.86
C TYR A 381 23.25 5.95 22.30
N GLY A 382 24.00 7.05 22.29
CA GLY A 382 23.42 8.38 22.55
C GLY A 382 22.30 8.74 21.56
N TRP A 383 22.44 8.37 20.28
CA TRP A 383 21.39 8.56 19.28
C TRP A 383 20.23 7.58 19.44
N PHE A 384 20.51 6.32 19.78
CA PHE A 384 19.47 5.34 20.09
C PHE A 384 18.63 5.75 21.30
N GLN A 385 19.26 6.23 22.37
CA GLN A 385 18.54 6.73 23.54
C GLN A 385 17.71 7.98 23.21
N LYS A 386 18.27 8.92 22.44
CA LYS A 386 17.55 10.11 21.99
C LYS A 386 16.34 9.76 21.12
N MET A 387 16.42 8.70 20.33
CA MET A 387 15.32 8.17 19.54
C MET A 387 14.16 7.71 20.44
N LEU A 388 14.46 6.94 21.49
CA LEU A 388 13.49 6.50 22.50
C LEU A 388 12.87 7.65 23.30
N GLU A 389 13.69 8.60 23.77
CA GLU A 389 13.23 9.78 24.52
C GLU A 389 12.26 10.66 23.73
N LYS A 390 12.33 10.63 22.39
CA LYS A 390 11.43 11.35 21.49
C LYS A 390 10.21 10.53 21.09
N GLY A 391 10.02 9.33 21.65
CA GLY A 391 8.91 8.45 21.34
C GLY A 391 8.95 7.89 19.92
N VAL A 392 10.14 7.83 19.30
CA VAL A 392 10.32 7.21 17.99
C VAL A 392 10.77 5.77 18.21
N GLU A 393 9.90 4.81 17.91
CA GLU A 393 10.20 3.38 18.13
C GLU A 393 11.26 2.86 17.15
N PRO A 394 12.30 2.15 17.65
CA PRO A 394 13.25 1.43 16.82
C PRO A 394 12.55 0.40 15.95
N ASN A 395 13.04 0.21 14.73
CA ASN A 395 12.59 -0.87 13.87
C ASN A 395 13.67 -1.95 13.77
N GLU A 396 13.33 -3.04 13.09
CA GLU A 396 14.23 -4.17 12.83
C GLU A 396 15.57 -3.72 12.21
N ILE A 397 15.57 -2.73 11.32
CA ILE A 397 16.79 -2.18 10.71
C ILE A 397 17.66 -1.48 11.77
N THR A 398 17.08 -0.73 12.70
CA THR A 398 17.81 -0.07 13.79
C THR A 398 18.57 -1.08 14.65
N TYR A 399 17.91 -2.17 15.05
CA TYR A 399 18.53 -3.24 15.82
C TYR A 399 19.60 -3.97 15.01
N ASN A 400 19.32 -4.32 13.75
CA ASN A 400 20.29 -4.96 12.86
C ASN A 400 21.58 -4.14 12.69
N VAL A 401 21.47 -2.81 12.60
CA VAL A 401 22.63 -1.91 12.57
C VAL A 401 23.47 -2.00 13.85
N LEU A 402 22.83 -2.02 15.03
CA LEU A 402 23.52 -2.12 16.31
C LEU A 402 24.17 -3.50 16.49
N ILE A 403 23.42 -4.58 16.24
CA ILE A 403 23.90 -5.96 16.35
C ILE A 403 25.11 -6.15 15.43
N HIS A 404 25.05 -5.70 14.17
CA HIS A 404 26.17 -5.77 13.23
C HIS A 404 27.43 -5.08 13.77
N ALA A 405 27.26 -3.87 14.32
CA ALA A 405 28.36 -3.08 14.85
C ALA A 405 29.00 -3.74 16.07
N LEU A 406 28.19 -4.37 16.93
CA LEU A 406 28.65 -5.04 18.15
C LEU A 406 29.45 -6.30 17.83
N TYR A 407 29.00 -7.13 16.87
CA TYR A 407 29.80 -8.26 16.39
C TYR A 407 31.13 -7.82 15.80
N ARG A 408 31.13 -6.78 14.96
CA ARG A 408 32.39 -6.24 14.40
C ARG A 408 33.38 -5.75 15.46
N MET A 409 32.91 -5.48 16.68
CA MET A 409 33.74 -5.04 17.81
C MET A 409 33.96 -6.14 18.86
N GLY A 410 33.55 -7.39 18.60
CA GLY A 410 33.68 -8.52 19.52
C GLY A 410 32.88 -8.34 20.82
N ARG A 411 31.70 -7.72 20.74
CA ARG A 411 30.78 -7.47 21.87
C ARG A 411 29.53 -8.35 21.76
N THR A 412 29.73 -9.66 21.60
CA THR A 412 28.71 -10.69 21.32
C THR A 412 27.55 -10.66 22.31
N TRP A 413 27.85 -10.64 23.62
CA TRP A 413 26.82 -10.60 24.66
C TRP A 413 25.84 -9.42 24.48
N LEU A 414 26.37 -8.24 24.12
CA LEU A 414 25.54 -7.05 23.92
C LEU A 414 24.77 -7.15 22.59
N ALA A 415 25.30 -7.84 21.59
CA ALA A 415 24.59 -8.12 20.34
C ALA A 415 23.35 -9.00 20.59
N TYR A 416 23.49 -10.06 21.39
CA TYR A 416 22.34 -10.88 21.82
C TYR A 416 21.35 -10.12 22.70
N HIS A 417 21.82 -9.22 23.58
CA HIS A 417 20.92 -8.37 24.36
C HIS A 417 19.98 -7.55 23.46
N HIS A 418 20.52 -6.93 22.40
CA HIS A 418 19.71 -6.19 21.43
C HIS A 418 18.79 -7.08 20.59
N PHE A 419 19.20 -8.30 20.29
CA PHE A 419 18.35 -9.28 19.62
C PHE A 419 17.14 -9.66 20.47
N TYR A 420 17.33 -9.92 21.77
CA TYR A 420 16.22 -10.22 22.67
C TYR A 420 15.35 -8.99 22.95
N GLU A 421 15.93 -7.79 23.08
CA GLU A 421 15.16 -6.55 23.23
C GLU A 421 14.25 -6.31 22.02
N MET A 422 14.72 -6.61 20.81
CA MET A 422 13.92 -6.57 19.59
C MET A 422 12.70 -7.50 19.66
N LEU A 423 12.88 -8.73 20.16
CA LEU A 423 11.80 -9.69 20.35
C LEU A 423 10.79 -9.25 21.42
N GLU A 424 11.27 -8.72 22.56
CA GLU A 424 10.42 -8.21 23.64
C GLU A 424 9.53 -7.05 23.20
N ARG A 425 10.00 -6.24 22.23
CA ARG A 425 9.21 -5.17 21.60
C ARG A 425 8.26 -5.66 20.51
N GLY A 426 8.17 -6.97 20.26
CA GLY A 426 7.29 -7.57 19.27
C GLY A 426 7.77 -7.39 17.83
N LEU A 427 9.04 -7.06 17.61
CA LEU A 427 9.62 -6.97 16.27
C LEU A 427 10.11 -8.37 15.84
N ALA A 428 9.54 -8.89 14.75
CA ALA A 428 9.95 -10.17 14.20
C ALA A 428 11.34 -10.05 13.53
N PRO A 429 12.32 -10.91 13.89
CA PRO A 429 13.59 -10.98 13.20
C PRO A 429 13.37 -11.34 11.75
N ASN A 430 14.02 -10.60 10.86
CA ASN A 430 13.98 -10.95 9.45
C ASN A 430 15.18 -11.84 9.10
N LYS A 431 15.19 -12.26 7.85
CA LYS A 431 16.26 -13.04 7.25
C LYS A 431 17.66 -12.44 7.43
N TYR A 432 17.76 -11.12 7.35
CA TYR A 432 19.02 -10.40 7.52
C TYR A 432 19.51 -10.44 8.98
N THR A 433 18.60 -10.30 9.95
CA THR A 433 18.90 -10.43 11.38
C THR A 433 19.55 -11.78 11.69
N TYR A 434 18.92 -12.87 11.29
CA TYR A 434 19.46 -14.22 11.49
C TYR A 434 20.79 -14.42 10.77
N THR A 435 20.88 -14.03 9.49
CA THR A 435 22.13 -14.17 8.71
C THR A 435 23.30 -13.44 9.38
N LEU A 436 23.04 -12.26 9.96
CA LEU A 436 24.05 -11.45 10.65
C LEU A 436 24.51 -12.09 11.96
N LEU A 437 23.60 -12.65 12.74
CA LEU A 437 23.94 -13.38 13.97
C LEU A 437 24.70 -14.68 13.66
N ILE A 438 24.27 -15.43 12.64
CA ILE A 438 24.94 -16.65 12.17
C ILE A 438 26.36 -16.33 11.70
N ASP A 439 26.54 -15.36 10.79
CA ASP A 439 27.85 -14.92 10.31
C ASP A 439 28.76 -14.44 11.45
N GLY A 440 28.19 -13.72 12.43
CA GLY A 440 28.89 -13.28 13.63
C GLY A 440 29.43 -14.43 14.48
N ASN A 441 28.59 -15.39 14.82
CA ASN A 441 28.97 -16.57 15.62
C ASN A 441 29.96 -17.47 14.89
N CYS A 442 29.77 -17.68 13.58
CA CYS A 442 30.71 -18.42 12.75
C CYS A 442 32.12 -17.82 12.78
N LYS A 443 32.24 -16.48 12.72
CA LYS A 443 33.53 -15.79 12.79
C LYS A 443 34.21 -15.88 14.16
N GLU A 444 33.44 -16.06 15.22
CA GLU A 444 33.95 -16.22 16.60
C GLU A 444 34.22 -17.68 16.97
N GLY A 445 33.83 -18.64 16.12
CA GLY A 445 34.00 -20.08 16.34
C GLY A 445 32.88 -20.75 17.14
N SER A 446 31.82 -20.01 17.50
CA SER A 446 30.64 -20.50 18.23
C SER A 446 29.63 -21.18 17.28
N TRP A 447 30.01 -22.33 16.73
CA TRP A 447 29.22 -23.01 15.69
C TRP A 447 27.90 -23.61 16.21
N GLU A 448 27.83 -24.01 17.49
CA GLU A 448 26.59 -24.53 18.10
C GLU A 448 25.49 -23.45 18.11
N ASP A 449 25.84 -22.23 18.52
CA ASP A 449 24.93 -21.07 18.54
C ASP A 449 24.50 -20.67 17.12
N ALA A 450 25.44 -20.72 16.15
CA ALA A 450 25.14 -20.44 14.75
C ALA A 450 24.12 -21.44 14.16
N MET A 451 24.27 -22.73 14.47
CA MET A 451 23.33 -23.76 14.03
C MET A 451 21.97 -23.64 14.73
N GLY A 452 21.96 -23.30 16.03
CA GLY A 452 20.73 -23.01 16.78
C GLY A 452 19.92 -21.87 16.16
N LEU A 453 20.59 -20.77 15.78
CA LEU A 453 19.96 -19.64 15.10
C LEU A 453 19.42 -19.99 13.71
N TYR A 454 20.12 -20.84 12.95
CA TYR A 454 19.67 -21.32 11.64
C TYR A 454 18.37 -22.17 11.75
N PHE A 455 18.24 -22.93 12.83
CA PHE A 455 17.03 -23.69 13.11
C PHE A 455 15.87 -22.80 13.59
N GLU A 456 16.15 -21.86 14.51
CA GLU A 456 15.16 -20.88 14.97
C GLU A 456 14.58 -20.08 13.78
N MET A 457 15.45 -19.73 12.82
CA MET A 457 15.07 -19.08 11.57
C MET A 457 14.02 -19.88 10.78
N HIS A 458 14.18 -21.20 10.64
CA HIS A 458 13.19 -22.07 9.98
C HIS A 458 11.89 -22.21 10.79
N GLN A 459 11.99 -22.40 12.11
CA GLN A 459 10.82 -22.52 12.97
C GLN A 459 9.92 -21.28 12.92
N ASN A 460 10.53 -20.11 12.76
CA ASN A 460 9.82 -18.84 12.61
C ASN A 460 9.34 -18.57 11.17
N GLY A 461 9.44 -19.55 10.26
CA GLY A 461 8.99 -19.44 8.87
C GLY A 461 9.85 -18.50 8.01
N VAL A 462 11.09 -18.23 8.41
CA VAL A 462 12.02 -17.38 7.67
C VAL A 462 12.95 -18.26 6.85
N HIS A 463 12.72 -18.38 5.55
CA HIS A 463 13.55 -19.24 4.70
C HIS A 463 14.94 -18.63 4.42
N PRO A 464 16.04 -19.38 4.59
CA PRO A 464 17.40 -18.92 4.28
C PRO A 464 17.62 -18.66 2.78
N ASP A 465 18.57 -17.78 2.45
CA ASP A 465 19.10 -17.68 1.07
C ASP A 465 20.54 -18.15 0.98
N TYR A 466 21.03 -18.07 -0.26
CA TYR A 466 22.43 -18.11 -0.60
C TYR A 466 23.34 -17.33 0.37
N CYS A 467 22.97 -16.14 0.86
CA CYS A 467 23.83 -15.38 1.78
C CYS A 467 23.90 -16.05 3.16
N THR A 468 22.77 -16.53 3.69
CA THR A 468 22.73 -17.28 4.95
C THR A 468 23.56 -18.57 4.86
N HIS A 469 23.38 -19.34 3.78
CA HIS A 469 24.15 -20.56 3.55
C HIS A 469 25.65 -20.26 3.38
N ASN A 470 26.00 -19.23 2.60
CA ASN A 470 27.39 -18.84 2.40
C ASN A 470 28.06 -18.37 3.70
N ALA A 471 27.34 -17.63 4.56
CA ALA A 471 27.83 -17.24 5.88
C ALA A 471 28.13 -18.47 6.75
N LEU A 472 27.20 -19.43 6.78
CA LEU A 472 27.33 -20.67 7.55
C LEU A 472 28.49 -21.52 7.01
N PHE A 473 28.57 -21.74 5.69
CA PHE A 473 29.59 -22.58 5.06
C PHE A 473 31.00 -21.99 5.14
N LYS A 474 31.14 -20.65 5.05
CA LYS A 474 32.44 -19.99 5.21
C LYS A 474 33.00 -20.14 6.64
N GLY A 475 32.13 -20.39 7.62
CA GLY A 475 32.51 -20.59 9.01
C GLY A 475 32.97 -22.00 9.37
N PHE A 476 32.82 -23.00 8.48
CA PHE A 476 33.22 -24.37 8.78
C PHE A 476 34.67 -24.65 8.39
N ASP A 477 35.43 -25.20 9.35
CA ASP A 477 36.64 -25.96 9.04
C ASP A 477 36.27 -27.35 8.47
N GLU A 478 37.16 -27.99 7.72
CA GLU A 478 36.92 -29.23 6.95
C GLU A 478 36.22 -30.35 7.75
N GLY A 479 36.45 -30.44 9.08
CA GLY A 479 35.80 -31.43 9.96
C GLY A 479 34.35 -31.13 10.35
N HIS A 480 33.99 -29.85 10.45
CA HIS A 480 32.63 -29.41 10.80
C HIS A 480 31.72 -29.28 9.57
N MET A 481 32.32 -29.13 8.38
CA MET A 481 31.59 -29.07 7.12
C MET A 481 30.78 -30.34 6.85
N HIS A 482 31.33 -31.52 7.17
CA HIS A 482 30.62 -32.79 7.01
C HIS A 482 29.40 -32.91 7.94
N HIS A 483 29.55 -32.54 9.22
CA HIS A 483 28.44 -32.58 10.18
C HIS A 483 27.34 -31.58 9.80
N ALA A 484 27.72 -30.40 9.29
CA ALA A 484 26.77 -29.41 8.84
C ALA A 484 26.02 -29.82 7.58
N ILE A 485 26.70 -30.46 6.60
CA ILE A 485 26.05 -30.98 5.40
C ILE A 485 25.06 -32.09 5.77
N GLU A 486 25.48 -33.06 6.60
CA GLU A 486 24.60 -34.13 7.06
C GLU A 486 23.40 -33.59 7.86
N TYR A 487 23.60 -32.54 8.67
CA TYR A 487 22.53 -31.91 9.42
C TYR A 487 21.57 -31.10 8.53
N LEU A 488 22.09 -30.36 7.54
CA LEU A 488 21.28 -29.63 6.56
C LEU A 488 20.50 -30.56 5.63
N GLU A 489 21.12 -31.67 5.19
CA GLU A 489 20.44 -32.71 4.41
C GLU A 489 19.25 -33.29 5.18
N ASN A 490 19.40 -33.55 6.47
CA ASN A 490 18.29 -34.04 7.31
C ASN A 490 17.17 -33.01 7.52
N VAL A 491 17.47 -31.70 7.55
CA VAL A 491 16.46 -30.65 7.72
C VAL A 491 15.72 -30.36 6.41
N VAL A 492 16.43 -30.29 5.28
CA VAL A 492 15.85 -29.98 3.97
C VAL A 492 15.06 -31.17 3.38
N LEU A 493 15.42 -32.42 3.71
CA LEU A 493 14.73 -33.62 3.24
C LEU A 493 13.47 -33.98 4.06
N HIS A 494 13.14 -33.20 5.10
CA HIS A 494 11.95 -33.40 5.94
C HIS A 494 10.91 -32.26 5.84
N GLU A 495 11.08 -31.31 4.92
CA GLU A 495 10.01 -30.43 4.37
C GLU A 495 9.33 -31.11 3.18
#